data_AF-A0A2D7IDF2-F1
#
_entry.id   AF-A0A2D7IDF2-F1
#
_cell.length_a   1.000
_cell.length_b   1.000
_cell.length_c   1.000
_cell.angle_alpha   90.00
_cell.angle_beta   90.00
_cell.angle_gamma   90.00
#
_symmetry.space_group_name_H-M   'P 1'
#
loop_
_entity.id
_entity.type
_entity.pdbx_description
1 polymer ?
#
loop_
_entity_poly.entity_id
_entity_poly.type
_entity_poly.pdbx_seq_one_letter_code
_entity_poly.pdbx_strand_id
1 'polypeptide(L)'
;MKNLKNKIQNRSEEYQPRLAPNRPKGGLYVEVRGDDIMKAFRKLKKKIKNAGLMEELKDRQYYRKPSEIAREKRKKSLRLIRRMTAQREDDRLMGAKRRK
;
A
#
# COMPACT_ATOMS: atom_id res chain seq x y z
N MET A 1 44.49 -40.11 -10.74
CA MET A 1 43.59 -39.79 -9.61
C MET A 1 44.26 -38.74 -8.71
N LYS A 2 43.90 -37.47 -8.85
CA LYS A 2 44.15 -36.42 -7.86
C LYS A 2 42.92 -35.52 -7.84
N ASN A 3 42.23 -35.55 -6.71
CA ASN A 3 40.93 -34.94 -6.46
C ASN A 3 41.00 -33.42 -6.64
N LEU A 4 40.04 -32.88 -7.39
CA LEU A 4 39.73 -31.45 -7.48
C LEU A 4 39.26 -30.97 -6.10
N LYS A 5 40.22 -30.69 -5.21
CA LYS A 5 39.96 -30.08 -3.92
C LYS A 5 39.52 -28.63 -4.16
N ASN A 6 38.26 -28.39 -3.81
CA ASN A 6 37.77 -27.18 -3.15
C ASN A 6 38.23 -25.86 -3.78
N LYS A 7 37.52 -25.45 -4.83
CA LYS A 7 37.45 -24.03 -5.20
C LYS A 7 36.04 -23.63 -5.65
N ILE A 8 35.08 -23.89 -4.78
CA ILE A 8 33.80 -23.16 -4.73
C ILE A 8 33.46 -22.92 -3.25
N GLN A 9 34.47 -22.45 -2.50
CA GLN A 9 34.21 -21.72 -1.26
C GLN A 9 33.83 -20.30 -1.71
N ASN A 10 32.73 -19.76 -1.18
CA ASN A 10 32.06 -18.49 -1.56
C ASN A 10 30.94 -18.64 -2.61
N ARG A 11 30.02 -19.61 -2.44
CA ARG A 11 28.63 -19.31 -2.78
C ARG A 11 28.11 -18.47 -1.63
N SER A 12 27.94 -17.17 -1.90
CA SER A 12 27.26 -16.20 -1.05
C SER A 12 26.26 -16.89 -0.13
N GLU A 13 26.53 -16.89 1.18
CA GLU A 13 25.49 -17.08 2.16
C GLU A 13 24.46 -15.98 1.90
N GLU A 14 23.42 -16.32 1.13
CA GLU A 14 22.26 -15.48 0.99
C GLU A 14 21.78 -15.19 2.39
N TYR A 15 21.84 -13.92 2.80
CA TYR A 15 21.19 -13.47 4.02
C TYR A 15 19.69 -13.66 3.82
N GLN A 16 19.22 -14.88 4.11
CA GLN A 16 17.81 -15.16 4.27
C GLN A 16 17.42 -14.45 5.57
N PRO A 17 16.63 -13.37 5.52
CA PRO A 17 16.27 -12.69 6.75
C PRO A 17 15.57 -13.70 7.65
N ARG A 18 16.02 -13.81 8.90
CA ARG A 18 15.42 -14.67 9.93
C ARG A 18 14.02 -14.13 10.26
N LEU A 19 13.05 -14.29 9.36
CA LEU A 19 11.66 -14.03 9.71
C LEU A 19 11.30 -15.06 10.79
N ALA A 20 11.11 -14.58 12.02
CA ALA A 20 10.70 -15.42 13.13
C ALA A 20 9.47 -16.26 12.73
N PRO A 21 9.44 -17.56 13.04
CA PRO A 21 8.42 -18.51 12.55
C PRO A 21 7.00 -18.13 12.97
N ASN A 22 6.86 -17.35 14.04
CA ASN A 22 5.58 -16.94 14.63
C ASN A 22 5.19 -15.50 14.31
N ARG A 23 5.71 -14.88 13.24
CA ARG A 23 5.14 -13.63 12.75
C ARG A 23 3.86 -13.99 11.98
N PRO A 24 2.65 -13.63 12.46
CA PRO A 24 1.44 -13.89 11.68
C PRO A 24 1.65 -13.31 10.27
N LYS A 25 1.46 -14.14 9.25
CA LYS A 25 1.62 -13.73 7.85
C LYS A 25 0.45 -12.80 7.49
N GLY A 26 0.70 -11.86 6.59
CA GLY A 26 -0.11 -10.66 6.34
C GLY A 26 -1.64 -10.83 6.35
N GLY A 27 -2.33 -9.81 6.85
CA GLY A 27 -3.79 -9.76 7.01
C GLY A 27 -4.25 -8.53 7.79
N LEU A 28 -5.56 -8.44 8.03
CA LEU A 28 -6.21 -7.35 8.76
C LEU A 28 -6.15 -7.51 10.29
N TYR A 29 -5.01 -7.94 10.81
CA TYR A 29 -4.76 -8.09 12.24
C TYR A 29 -3.60 -7.18 12.67
N VAL A 30 -3.55 -6.78 13.94
CA VAL A 30 -2.44 -6.02 14.53
C VAL A 30 -2.22 -6.52 15.95
N GLU A 31 -0.99 -6.93 16.26
CA GLU A 31 -0.56 -7.21 17.62
C GLU A 31 -0.29 -5.90 18.37
N VAL A 32 -0.77 -5.81 19.61
CA VAL A 32 -0.43 -4.72 20.52
C VAL A 32 0.90 -5.07 21.19
N ARG A 33 1.85 -4.13 21.20
CA ARG A 33 3.16 -4.29 21.86
C ARG A 33 3.39 -3.08 22.76
N GLY A 34 3.80 -3.34 24.01
CA GLY A 34 4.15 -2.28 24.96
C GLY A 34 2.97 -1.38 25.37
N ASP A 35 1.81 -1.99 25.61
CA ASP A 35 0.57 -1.37 26.12
C ASP A 35 -0.04 -0.21 25.29
N ASP A 36 0.56 0.14 24.14
CA ASP A 36 0.06 1.19 23.27
C ASP A 36 -1.06 0.69 22.33
N ILE A 37 -2.27 0.61 22.89
CA ILE A 37 -3.51 0.22 22.19
C ILE A 37 -3.86 1.22 21.09
N MET A 38 -3.63 2.51 21.34
CA MET A 38 -4.00 3.58 20.40
C MET A 38 -3.21 3.51 19.10
N LYS A 39 -1.91 3.23 19.18
CA LYS A 39 -1.07 3.01 18.00
C LYS A 39 -1.46 1.75 17.25
N ALA A 40 -1.80 0.67 17.96
CA ALA A 40 -2.30 -0.55 17.32
C ALA A 40 -3.61 -0.29 16.56
N PHE A 41 -4.55 0.44 17.16
CA PHE A 41 -5.81 0.83 16.52
C PHE A 41 -5.59 1.70 15.28
N ARG A 42 -4.71 2.71 15.35
CA ARG A 42 -4.36 3.55 14.17
C ARG A 42 -3.77 2.71 13.03
N LYS A 43 -2.88 1.76 13.34
CA LYS A 43 -2.31 0.83 12.36
C LYS A 43 -3.40 -0.03 11.74
N LEU A 44 -4.32 -0.57 12.54
CA LEU A 44 -5.43 -1.39 12.06
C LEU A 44 -6.35 -0.58 11.15
N LYS A 45 -6.76 0.63 11.57
CA LYS A 45 -7.55 1.55 10.75
C LYS A 45 -6.89 1.87 9.42
N LYS A 46 -5.56 2.11 9.41
CA LYS A 46 -4.79 2.32 8.18
C LYS A 46 -4.82 1.09 7.28
N LYS A 47 -4.65 -0.12 7.84
CA LYS A 47 -4.76 -1.38 7.08
C LYS A 47 -6.17 -1.56 6.49
N ILE A 48 -7.24 -1.29 7.26
CA ILE A 48 -8.64 -1.38 6.79
C ILE A 48 -8.87 -0.43 5.61
N LYS A 49 -8.41 0.82 5.74
CA LYS A 49 -8.54 1.81 4.68
C LYS A 49 -7.77 1.39 3.42
N ASN A 50 -6.54 0.91 3.57
CA ASN A 50 -5.71 0.47 2.44
C ASN A 50 -6.28 -0.77 1.74
N ALA A 51 -6.95 -1.66 2.49
CA ALA A 51 -7.63 -2.82 1.94
C ALA A 51 -8.91 -2.46 1.15
N GLY A 52 -9.39 -1.21 1.24
CA GLY A 52 -10.59 -0.77 0.52
C GLY A 52 -11.91 -1.36 1.02
N LEU A 53 -11.88 -2.13 2.12
CA LEU A 53 -13.01 -2.92 2.61
C LEU A 53 -14.28 -2.07 2.84
N MET A 54 -14.13 -0.86 3.36
CA MET A 54 -15.27 0.04 3.60
C MET A 54 -15.92 0.56 2.31
N GLU A 55 -15.13 0.79 1.25
CA GLU A 55 -15.68 1.22 -0.05
C GLU A 55 -16.41 0.06 -0.72
N GLU A 56 -15.83 -1.13 -0.65
CA GLU A 56 -16.46 -2.36 -1.16
C GLU A 56 -17.76 -2.71 -0.43
N LEU A 57 -17.77 -2.67 0.90
CA LEU A 57 -18.99 -2.90 1.68
C LEU A 57 -20.10 -1.92 1.29
N LYS A 58 -19.76 -0.65 1.03
CA LYS A 58 -20.73 0.35 0.59
C LYS A 58 -21.25 0.08 -0.82
N ASP A 59 -20.37 -0.29 -1.75
CA ASP A 59 -20.75 -0.59 -3.13
C ASP A 59 -21.61 -1.87 -3.24
N ARG A 60 -21.43 -2.83 -2.32
CA ARG A 60 -22.18 -4.09 -2.27
C ARG A 60 -23.56 -4.00 -1.61
N GLN A 61 -23.87 -2.92 -0.88
CA GLN A 61 -25.14 -2.81 -0.15
C GLN A 61 -26.37 -2.79 -1.07
N TYR A 62 -26.24 -2.24 -2.29
CA TYR A 62 -27.35 -2.09 -3.23
C TYR A 62 -26.88 -2.40 -4.65
N TYR A 63 -27.80 -2.88 -5.50
CA TYR A 63 -27.49 -3.06 -6.91
C TYR A 63 -27.22 -1.69 -7.56
N ARG A 64 -26.12 -1.62 -8.30
CA ARG A 64 -25.78 -0.47 -9.14
C ARG A 64 -25.61 -0.93 -10.57
N LYS A 65 -26.25 -0.22 -11.50
CA LYS A 65 -26.15 -0.55 -12.92
C LYS A 65 -24.69 -0.42 -13.39
N PRO A 66 -24.17 -1.36 -14.21
CA PRO A 66 -22.77 -1.33 -14.66
C PRO A 66 -22.38 -0.02 -15.35
N SER A 67 -23.32 0.60 -16.08
CA SER A 67 -23.10 1.92 -16.72
C SER A 67 -22.85 3.03 -15.71
N GLU A 68 -23.51 3.00 -14.56
CA GLU A 68 -23.34 4.01 -13.51
C GLU A 68 -22.00 3.85 -12.80
N ILE A 69 -21.60 2.61 -12.53
CA ILE A 69 -20.29 2.27 -11.98
C ILE A 69 -19.18 2.80 -12.91
N ALA A 70 -19.30 2.55 -14.23
CA ALA A 70 -18.34 3.03 -15.21
C ALA A 70 -18.29 4.57 -15.26
N ARG A 71 -19.44 5.24 -15.23
CA ARG A 71 -19.54 6.71 -15.20
C ARG A 71 -18.85 7.30 -13.97
N GLU A 72 -19.07 6.72 -12.80
CA GLU A 72 -18.42 7.19 -11.57
C GLU A 72 -16.93 6.92 -11.53
N LYS A 73 -16.47 5.75 -12.01
CA LYS A 73 -15.04 5.44 -12.14
C LYS A 73 -14.34 6.50 -13.01
N ARG A 74 -14.94 6.89 -14.14
CA ARG A 74 -14.43 7.95 -15.01
C ARG A 74 -14.40 9.33 -14.33
N LYS A 75 -15.44 9.67 -13.56
CA LYS A 75 -15.44 10.92 -12.78
C LYS A 75 -14.35 10.92 -11.70
N LYS A 76 -14.15 9.79 -11.00
CA LYS A 76 -13.10 9.61 -9.98
C LYS A 76 -11.71 9.77 -10.61
N SER A 77 -11.44 9.14 -11.77
CA SER A 77 -10.14 9.25 -12.44
C SER A 77 -9.84 10.68 -12.91
N LEU A 78 -10.82 11.37 -13.50
CA LEU A 78 -10.65 12.77 -13.93
C LEU A 78 -10.34 13.69 -12.75
N ARG A 79 -11.02 13.51 -11.61
CA ARG A 79 -10.73 14.25 -10.37
C ARG A 79 -9.30 13.99 -9.87
N LEU A 80 -8.84 12.74 -9.93
CA LEU A 80 -7.48 12.38 -9.54
C LEU A 80 -6.45 13.05 -10.46
N ILE A 81 -6.64 12.96 -11.79
CA ILE A 81 -5.76 13.62 -12.76
C ILE A 81 -5.69 15.12 -12.48
N ARG A 82 -6.84 15.78 -12.32
CA ARG A 82 -6.89 17.22 -12.01
C ARG A 82 -6.15 17.58 -10.72
N ARG A 83 -6.24 16.72 -9.69
CA ARG A 83 -5.50 16.93 -8.43
C ARG A 83 -4.00 16.76 -8.64
N MET A 84 -3.58 15.73 -9.36
CA MET A 84 -2.18 15.45 -9.64
C MET A 84 -1.54 16.52 -10.51
N THR A 85 -2.25 17.05 -11.51
CA THR A 85 -1.76 18.16 -12.34
C THR A 85 -1.62 19.43 -11.51
N ALA A 86 -2.61 19.75 -10.67
CA ALA A 86 -2.54 20.93 -9.79
C ALA A 86 -1.37 20.84 -8.80
N GLN A 87 -1.12 19.66 -8.21
CA GLN A 87 0.03 19.44 -7.33
C GLN A 87 1.36 19.63 -8.08
N ARG A 88 1.48 19.06 -9.28
CA ARG A 88 2.69 19.25 -10.12
C ARG A 88 2.92 20.70 -10.51
N GLU A 89 1.87 21.45 -10.79
CA GLU A 89 1.95 22.88 -11.10
C GLU A 89 2.39 23.69 -9.88
N ASP A 90 1.85 23.40 -8.70
CA ASP A 90 2.23 24.02 -7.43
C ASP A 90 3.71 23.73 -7.08
N ASP A 91 4.14 22.47 -7.23
CA ASP A 91 5.54 22.05 -7.05
C ASP A 91 6.48 22.78 -8.02
N ARG A 92 6.08 22.91 -9.30
CA ARG A 92 6.85 23.64 -10.33
C ARG A 92 6.95 25.12 -10.04
N LEU A 93 5.89 25.71 -9.50
CA LEU A 93 5.81 27.13 -9.22
C LEU A 93 6.33 27.47 -7.81
N MET A 94 6.82 26.47 -7.06
CA MET A 94 7.28 26.58 -5.66
C MET A 94 6.33 27.41 -4.79
N GLY A 95 5.01 27.23 -4.96
CA GLY A 95 4.01 27.99 -4.23
C GLY A 95 3.85 29.47 -4.65
N ALA A 96 4.60 29.97 -5.63
CA ALA A 96 4.24 31.21 -6.30
C ALA A 96 2.92 30.97 -7.05
N LYS A 97 1.96 31.89 -6.99
CA LYS A 97 0.72 31.76 -7.77
C LYS A 97 0.95 32.33 -9.15
N ARG A 98 0.50 31.63 -10.21
CA ARG A 98 0.43 32.22 -11.55
C ARG A 98 -0.49 33.44 -11.42
N ARG A 99 0.10 34.64 -11.51
CA ARG A 99 -0.70 35.86 -11.65
C ARG A 99 -1.54 35.68 -12.91
N LYS A 100 -2.84 35.85 -12.73
CA LYS A 100 -3.86 35.62 -13.76
C LYS A 100 -3.73 36.65 -14.86
#